data_AF-A0A973A141-F1
#
_entry.id   AF-A0A973A141-F1
#
_cell.length_a   1.000
_cell.length_b   1.000
_cell.length_c   1.000
_cell.angle_alpha   90.00
_cell.angle_beta   90.00
_cell.angle_gamma   90.00
#
_symmetry.space_group_name_H-M   'P 1'
#
loop_
_entity.id
_entity.type
_entity.pdbx_description
1 polymer ?
#
loop_
_entity_poly.entity_id
_entity_poly.type
_entity_poly.pdbx_seq_one_letter_code
_entity_poly.pdbx_strand_id
1 'polypeptide(L)'
;MYKTVVGIILSVVCVSAQAYVPVDQGGDWERSLNGRWRFMLNGPEEDFVKPDFNVSAWQPIRVPGHWETQGFEEPLYKEPREGVGLYRRDFTVPEAWADRRVFIRFEGVLYGFEFWVNGEHAGRFESAFNRSEFDVTDLIKRDGPNVLAVRVYRRFKGWQFDTFDGWGISGIYRDVSLFAVHDTHIHDLTVVTTVSPDLSKASVQCKITMGASDPADLTVSSTLKGPDGRTVGQDQSILLAKHTVTFAVDRPQLWNAETPDLYDLKVDLCRGQEVLHTVTQK
;
A
#
# COMPACT_ATOMS: atom_id res chain seq x y z
N MET A 1 -49.19 -9.13 -15.05
CA MET A 1 -48.69 -7.78 -14.73
C MET A 1 -47.62 -7.94 -13.65
N TYR A 2 -46.40 -8.32 -14.04
CA TYR A 2 -45.31 -8.59 -13.09
C TYR A 2 -44.54 -7.29 -12.85
N LYS A 3 -44.54 -6.84 -11.59
CA LYS A 3 -43.76 -5.68 -11.14
C LYS A 3 -42.32 -6.13 -10.95
N THR A 4 -41.42 -5.61 -11.77
CA THR A 4 -39.97 -5.72 -11.55
C THR A 4 -39.59 -4.79 -10.40
N VAL A 5 -39.21 -5.37 -9.26
CA VAL A 5 -38.60 -4.62 -8.14
C VAL A 5 -37.11 -4.54 -8.43
N VAL A 6 -36.64 -3.35 -8.81
CA VAL A 6 -35.20 -3.05 -8.89
C VAL A 6 -34.77 -2.65 -7.48
N GLY A 7 -34.12 -3.57 -6.77
CA GLY A 7 -33.51 -3.28 -5.48
C GLY A 7 -32.18 -2.57 -5.67
N ILE A 8 -32.12 -1.28 -5.32
CA ILE A 8 -30.85 -0.55 -5.19
C ILE A 8 -30.26 -0.92 -3.84
N ILE A 9 -29.20 -1.73 -3.83
CA ILE A 9 -28.41 -1.98 -2.62
C ILE A 9 -27.43 -0.82 -2.46
N LEU A 10 -27.77 0.15 -1.61
CA LEU A 10 -26.81 1.09 -1.05
C LEU A 10 -26.11 0.41 0.14
N SER A 11 -25.03 -0.32 -0.13
CA SER A 11 -24.12 -0.76 0.95
C SER A 11 -23.06 0.32 1.15
N VAL A 12 -23.30 1.23 2.08
CA VAL A 12 -22.23 2.05 2.65
C VAL A 12 -21.51 1.18 3.68
N VAL A 13 -20.59 0.34 3.21
CA VAL A 13 -19.60 -0.25 4.11
C VAL A 13 -18.49 0.80 4.24
N CYS A 14 -18.53 1.56 5.33
CA CYS A 14 -17.40 2.36 5.74
C CYS A 14 -16.36 1.39 6.34
N VAL A 15 -15.60 0.72 5.47
CA VAL A 15 -14.31 0.17 5.88
C VAL A 15 -13.48 1.39 6.25
N SER A 16 -12.93 1.44 7.46
CA SER A 16 -11.85 2.38 7.77
C SER A 16 -10.71 2.05 6.81
N ALA A 17 -10.67 2.73 5.67
CA ALA A 17 -9.60 2.59 4.71
C ALA A 17 -8.33 3.04 5.45
N GLN A 18 -7.41 2.11 5.67
CA GLN A 18 -6.04 2.49 5.96
C GLN A 18 -5.58 3.32 4.76
N ALA A 19 -5.26 4.59 4.99
CA ALA A 19 -4.69 5.43 3.95
C ALA A 19 -3.33 4.83 3.56
N TYR A 20 -3.09 4.71 2.25
CA TYR A 20 -1.82 4.27 1.69
C TYR A 20 -1.15 5.47 1.05
N VAL A 21 0.14 5.64 1.33
CA VAL A 21 0.90 6.74 0.77
C VAL A 21 1.08 6.47 -0.73
N PRO A 22 0.56 7.34 -1.61
CA PRO A 22 0.80 7.21 -3.03
C PRO A 22 2.29 7.35 -3.32
N VAL A 23 2.80 6.50 -4.21
CA VAL A 23 4.17 6.64 -4.72
C VAL A 23 4.14 7.59 -5.91
N ASP A 24 5.10 8.51 -5.95
CA ASP A 24 5.24 9.45 -7.05
C ASP A 24 5.55 8.71 -8.38
N GLN A 25 4.77 8.98 -9.43
CA GLN A 25 4.86 8.25 -10.71
C GLN A 25 5.96 8.78 -11.66
N GLY A 26 6.87 9.61 -11.16
CA GLY A 26 7.86 10.35 -11.96
C GLY A 26 9.33 10.02 -11.71
N GLY A 27 9.68 8.96 -10.97
CA GLY A 27 11.08 8.67 -10.66
C GLY A 27 11.35 7.26 -10.13
N ASP A 28 12.61 6.99 -9.83
CA ASP A 28 13.09 5.74 -9.23
C ASP A 28 12.87 5.75 -7.71
N TRP A 29 11.60 5.92 -7.31
CA TRP A 29 11.15 6.10 -5.93
C TRP A 29 10.57 4.83 -5.30
N GLU A 30 10.60 3.71 -6.02
CA GLU A 30 10.20 2.41 -5.51
C GLU A 30 11.22 1.34 -5.91
N ARG A 31 11.56 0.48 -4.94
CA ARG A 31 12.52 -0.61 -5.11
C ARG A 31 11.91 -1.89 -4.59
N SER A 32 11.85 -2.93 -5.44
CA SER A 32 11.36 -4.23 -5.02
C SER A 32 12.33 -4.90 -4.04
N LEU A 33 11.76 -5.45 -2.96
CA LEU A 33 12.41 -6.40 -2.05
C LEU A 33 12.01 -7.85 -2.37
N ASN A 34 11.45 -8.13 -3.53
CA ASN A 34 11.21 -9.49 -4.00
C ASN A 34 12.51 -10.21 -4.36
N GLY A 35 12.45 -11.54 -4.46
CA GLY A 35 13.57 -12.40 -4.81
C GLY A 35 13.91 -13.37 -3.70
N ARG A 36 15.20 -13.70 -3.54
CA ARG A 36 15.66 -14.69 -2.57
C ARG A 36 15.91 -14.05 -1.21
N TRP A 37 15.30 -14.63 -0.18
CA TRP A 37 15.50 -14.29 1.22
C TRP A 37 16.10 -15.49 1.95
N ARG A 38 16.69 -15.26 3.12
CA ARG A 38 17.03 -16.34 4.05
C ARG A 38 15.81 -16.68 4.88
N PHE A 39 15.58 -17.97 5.09
CA PHE A 39 14.40 -18.47 5.78
C PHE A 39 14.70 -19.64 6.71
N MET A 40 13.96 -19.68 7.81
CA MET A 40 13.91 -20.79 8.74
C MET A 40 12.50 -20.93 9.30
N LEU A 41 11.92 -22.12 9.15
CA LEU A 41 10.66 -22.48 9.79
C LEU A 41 10.96 -22.98 11.21
N ASN A 42 10.27 -22.42 12.21
CA ASN A 42 10.40 -22.76 13.64
C ASN A 42 11.84 -22.60 14.16
N GLY A 43 12.51 -21.53 13.74
CA GLY A 43 13.87 -21.18 14.17
C GLY A 43 13.94 -20.42 15.51
N PRO A 44 15.15 -20.11 16.00
CA PRO A 44 15.33 -19.32 17.23
C PRO A 44 14.84 -17.89 17.03
N GLU A 45 13.84 -17.48 17.82
CA GLU A 45 13.10 -16.23 17.59
C GLU A 45 13.73 -14.97 18.20
N GLU A 46 14.69 -15.08 19.11
CA GLU A 46 15.17 -13.90 19.87
C GLU A 46 16.31 -13.15 19.16
N ASP A 47 17.31 -13.87 18.66
CA ASP A 47 18.55 -13.25 18.16
C ASP A 47 18.56 -12.96 16.65
N PHE A 48 17.61 -13.50 15.88
CA PHE A 48 17.63 -13.41 14.41
C PHE A 48 17.50 -11.97 13.87
N VAL A 49 17.00 -11.05 14.70
CA VAL A 49 16.83 -9.63 14.39
C VAL A 49 18.16 -8.88 14.35
N LYS A 50 19.20 -9.37 15.03
CA LYS A 50 20.48 -8.68 15.15
C LYS A 50 21.19 -8.58 13.79
N PRO A 51 21.79 -7.43 13.44
CA PRO A 51 22.47 -7.24 12.15
C PRO A 51 23.63 -8.22 11.87
N ASP A 52 24.28 -8.72 12.91
CA ASP A 52 25.41 -9.67 12.85
C ASP A 52 24.99 -11.14 13.04
N PHE A 53 23.70 -11.43 13.14
CA PHE A 53 23.20 -12.79 13.30
C PHE A 53 23.61 -13.70 12.13
N ASN A 54 24.18 -14.86 12.47
CA ASN A 54 24.68 -15.82 11.49
C ASN A 54 23.54 -16.65 10.86
N VAL A 55 23.19 -16.32 9.61
CA VAL A 55 22.19 -17.04 8.81
C VAL A 55 22.76 -18.09 7.85
N SER A 56 24.01 -18.52 8.03
CA SER A 56 24.65 -19.50 7.14
C SER A 56 23.92 -20.85 7.07
N ALA A 57 23.25 -21.25 8.16
CA ALA A 57 22.43 -22.47 8.21
C ALA A 57 21.01 -22.29 7.63
N TRP A 58 20.61 -21.06 7.26
CA TRP A 58 19.27 -20.77 6.78
C TRP A 58 19.12 -21.10 5.29
N GLN A 59 17.98 -21.69 4.95
CA GLN A 59 17.67 -22.06 3.58
C GLN A 59 17.17 -20.85 2.80
N PRO A 60 17.39 -20.79 1.47
CA PRO A 60 16.81 -19.74 0.65
C PRO A 60 15.31 -19.97 0.43
N ILE A 61 14.51 -18.90 0.53
CA ILE A 61 13.09 -18.88 0.12
C ILE A 61 12.87 -17.79 -0.93
N ARG A 62 11.93 -17.98 -1.85
CA ARG A 62 11.46 -16.93 -2.75
C ARG A 62 10.33 -16.13 -2.10
N VAL A 63 10.43 -14.82 -2.22
CA VAL A 63 9.39 -13.84 -1.87
C VAL A 63 9.02 -13.06 -3.14
N PRO A 64 7.74 -12.91 -3.48
CA PRO A 64 6.59 -13.51 -2.81
C PRO A 64 6.52 -15.03 -2.97
N GLY A 65 5.85 -15.70 -2.02
CA GLY A 65 5.47 -17.10 -2.13
C GLY A 65 5.11 -17.74 -0.79
N HIS A 66 4.39 -18.85 -0.87
CA HIS A 66 4.06 -19.65 0.32
C HIS A 66 5.19 -20.64 0.62
N TRP A 67 5.55 -20.81 1.89
CA TRP A 67 6.64 -21.74 2.24
C TRP A 67 6.25 -23.20 2.02
N GLU A 68 4.96 -23.55 2.13
CA GLU A 68 4.47 -24.90 1.88
C GLU A 68 4.72 -25.32 0.43
N THR A 69 4.41 -24.41 -0.52
CA THR A 69 4.65 -24.65 -1.95
C THR A 69 6.12 -24.66 -2.36
N GLN A 70 7.02 -24.27 -1.44
CA GLN A 70 8.46 -24.26 -1.62
C GLN A 70 9.15 -25.43 -0.89
N GLY A 71 8.37 -26.36 -0.32
CA GLY A 71 8.88 -27.60 0.27
C GLY A 71 9.28 -27.50 1.75
N PHE A 72 8.96 -26.40 2.43
CA PHE A 72 9.28 -26.24 3.86
C PHE A 72 8.28 -26.95 4.77
N GLU A 73 7.06 -27.16 4.30
CA GLU A 73 6.01 -27.92 5.00
C GLU A 73 5.01 -28.45 3.98
N GLU A 74 4.32 -29.55 4.28
CA GLU A 74 3.23 -30.05 3.44
C GLU A 74 1.99 -29.14 3.55
N PRO A 75 1.41 -28.66 2.44
CA PRO A 75 0.19 -27.87 2.47
C PRO A 75 -1.00 -28.71 2.92
N LEU A 76 -1.91 -28.10 3.70
CA LEU A 76 -3.10 -28.76 4.22
C LEU A 76 -4.37 -28.12 3.64
N TYR A 77 -5.33 -28.91 3.20
CA TYR A 77 -6.68 -28.40 2.89
C TYR A 77 -7.52 -28.32 4.17
N LYS A 78 -7.11 -27.39 5.05
CA LYS A 78 -7.68 -27.04 6.36
C LYS A 78 -6.80 -25.95 6.98
N GLU A 79 -7.06 -25.60 8.24
CA GLU A 79 -6.17 -24.73 9.01
C GLU A 79 -4.71 -25.18 8.95
N PRO A 80 -3.76 -24.24 8.79
CA PRO A 80 -2.33 -24.55 8.75
C PRO A 80 -1.87 -25.08 10.11
N ARG A 81 -0.76 -25.83 10.11
CA ARG A 81 -0.11 -26.28 11.36
C ARG A 81 0.34 -25.06 12.16
N GLU A 82 0.53 -25.18 13.47
CA GLU A 82 1.25 -24.12 14.19
C GLU A 82 2.67 -23.97 13.65
N GLY A 83 3.19 -22.75 13.71
CA GLY A 83 4.57 -22.48 13.30
C GLY A 83 4.84 -21.00 13.07
N VAL A 84 6.14 -20.70 13.03
CA VAL A 84 6.68 -19.36 12.84
C VAL A 84 7.69 -19.40 11.69
N GLY A 85 7.48 -18.55 10.69
CA GLY A 85 8.42 -18.36 9.58
C GLY A 85 9.32 -17.16 9.86
N LEU A 86 10.63 -17.40 10.00
CA LEU A 86 11.62 -16.34 10.15
C LEU A 86 12.25 -16.04 8.80
N TYR A 87 12.21 -14.77 8.39
CA TYR A 87 12.78 -14.28 7.14
C TYR A 87 13.85 -13.24 7.41
N ARG A 88 14.91 -13.24 6.60
CA ARG A 88 15.94 -12.20 6.65
C ARG A 88 16.41 -11.83 5.25
N ARG A 89 16.60 -10.53 5.02
CA ARG A 89 17.09 -9.98 3.76
C ARG A 89 17.95 -8.75 4.00
N ASP A 90 19.06 -8.69 3.29
CA ASP A 90 19.86 -7.47 3.20
C ASP A 90 19.33 -6.59 2.07
N PHE A 91 19.35 -5.28 2.27
CA PHE A 91 18.95 -4.31 1.26
C PHE A 91 19.79 -3.04 1.34
N THR A 92 19.74 -2.22 0.31
CA THR A 92 20.38 -0.90 0.27
C THR A 92 19.33 0.15 -0.08
N VAL A 93 19.57 1.38 0.37
CA VAL A 93 18.72 2.52 0.04
C VAL A 93 19.45 3.33 -1.03
N PRO A 94 18.80 3.70 -2.14
CA PRO A 94 19.43 4.53 -3.16
C PRO A 94 19.87 5.90 -2.60
N GLU A 95 21.04 6.37 -3.02
CA GLU A 95 21.58 7.69 -2.61
C GLU A 95 20.63 8.84 -2.96
N ALA A 96 19.89 8.72 -4.06
CA ALA A 96 18.86 9.67 -4.49
C ALA A 96 17.72 9.86 -3.46
N TRP A 97 17.63 9.01 -2.43
CA TRP A 97 16.63 9.08 -1.37
C TRP A 97 17.15 9.72 -0.08
N ALA A 98 18.35 10.33 -0.08
CA ALA A 98 19.00 10.89 1.11
C ALA A 98 18.07 11.83 1.91
N ASP A 99 17.39 12.76 1.24
CA ASP A 99 16.50 13.76 1.85
C ASP A 99 15.02 13.34 1.79
N ARG A 100 14.75 12.03 1.78
CA ARG A 100 13.40 11.46 1.67
C ARG A 100 13.04 10.61 2.87
N ARG A 101 11.74 10.55 3.12
CA ARG A 101 11.13 9.52 3.97
C ARG A 101 11.10 8.21 3.21
N VAL A 102 11.43 7.13 3.91
CA VAL A 102 11.51 5.79 3.32
C VAL A 102 10.54 4.87 4.05
N PHE A 103 9.71 4.20 3.27
CA PHE A 103 8.68 3.29 3.74
C PHE A 103 8.98 1.86 3.26
N ILE A 104 8.64 0.87 4.08
CA ILE A 104 8.52 -0.53 3.64
C ILE A 104 7.03 -0.85 3.45
N ARG A 105 6.71 -1.44 2.30
CA ARG A 105 5.37 -1.92 1.95
C ARG A 105 5.38 -3.44 1.88
N PHE A 106 4.44 -4.07 2.59
CA PHE A 106 4.08 -5.47 2.40
C PHE A 106 2.68 -5.52 1.78
N GLU A 107 2.56 -6.07 0.57
CA GLU A 107 1.27 -6.19 -0.13
C GLU A 107 0.36 -7.28 0.46
N GLY A 108 0.92 -8.21 1.23
CA GLY A 108 0.20 -9.29 1.89
C GLY A 108 1.12 -10.33 2.52
N VAL A 109 0.86 -10.64 3.79
CA VAL A 109 1.58 -11.65 4.58
C VAL A 109 0.57 -12.52 5.30
N LEU A 110 0.60 -13.83 5.07
CA LEU A 110 -0.24 -14.79 5.79
C LEU A 110 0.50 -15.31 7.03
N TYR A 111 0.02 -15.12 8.26
CA TYR A 111 -1.27 -14.52 8.66
C TYR A 111 -1.10 -13.16 9.35
N GLY A 112 -0.12 -13.07 10.24
CA GLY A 112 0.32 -11.82 10.84
C GLY A 112 1.84 -11.81 10.97
N PHE A 113 2.43 -10.64 11.15
CA PHE A 113 3.88 -10.52 11.24
C PHE A 113 4.33 -9.35 12.11
N GLU A 114 5.57 -9.48 12.56
CA GLU A 114 6.37 -8.40 13.13
C GLU A 114 7.68 -8.32 12.35
N PHE A 115 8.26 -7.12 12.26
CA PHE A 115 9.52 -6.95 11.57
C PHE A 115 10.43 -5.90 12.22
N TRP A 116 11.71 -6.03 11.90
CA TRP A 116 12.79 -5.22 12.41
C TRP A 116 13.67 -4.74 11.27
N VAL A 117 14.17 -3.52 11.42
CA VAL A 117 15.18 -2.95 10.55
C VAL A 117 16.42 -2.71 11.40
N ASN A 118 17.55 -3.29 11.01
CA ASN A 118 18.82 -3.18 11.72
C ASN A 118 18.77 -3.58 13.21
N GLY A 119 17.88 -4.50 13.57
CA GLY A 119 17.68 -4.97 14.95
C GLY A 119 16.68 -4.16 15.77
N GLU A 120 16.19 -3.04 15.25
CA GLU A 120 15.18 -2.20 15.90
C GLU A 120 13.78 -2.56 15.42
N HIS A 121 12.82 -2.65 16.34
CA HIS A 121 11.45 -3.03 16.00
C HIS A 121 10.78 -1.93 15.17
N ALA A 122 10.36 -2.29 13.96
CA ALA A 122 9.84 -1.35 12.98
C ALA A 122 8.31 -1.39 12.87
N GLY A 123 7.68 -2.56 13.09
CA GLY A 123 6.24 -2.64 13.05
C GLY A 123 5.66 -4.05 13.17
N ARG A 124 4.34 -4.08 13.28
CA ARG A 124 3.51 -5.29 13.36
C ARG A 124 2.26 -5.10 12.51
N PHE A 125 1.79 -6.18 11.88
CA PHE A 125 0.50 -6.20 11.21
C PHE A 125 -0.22 -7.54 11.41
N GLU A 126 -1.53 -7.47 11.64
CA GLU A 126 -2.39 -8.58 12.03
C GLU A 126 -3.56 -8.72 11.05
N SER A 127 -3.24 -8.87 9.77
CA SER A 127 -4.21 -9.18 8.72
C SER A 127 -3.53 -9.84 7.54
N ALA A 128 -4.12 -10.95 7.08
CA ALA A 128 -3.60 -11.74 5.98
C ALA A 128 -3.66 -11.07 4.60
N PHE A 129 -4.69 -10.25 4.35
CA PHE A 129 -5.07 -9.88 2.98
C PHE A 129 -4.82 -8.42 2.60
N ASN A 130 -4.56 -7.59 3.60
CA ASN A 130 -4.39 -6.15 3.42
C ASN A 130 -2.92 -5.79 3.24
N ARG A 131 -2.71 -4.73 2.46
CA ARG A 131 -1.42 -4.06 2.38
C ARG A 131 -1.12 -3.40 3.73
N SER A 132 0.16 -3.33 4.07
CA SER A 132 0.65 -2.57 5.21
C SER A 132 1.90 -1.77 4.83
N GLU A 133 1.98 -0.55 5.32
CA GLU A 133 3.06 0.41 5.04
C GLU A 133 3.58 0.96 6.35
N PHE A 134 4.90 1.06 6.46
CA PHE A 134 5.57 1.51 7.68
C PHE A 134 6.68 2.48 7.31
N ASP A 135 6.68 3.65 7.95
CA ASP A 135 7.81 4.56 7.88
C ASP A 135 8.99 3.98 8.65
N VAL A 136 10.10 3.76 7.96
CA VAL A 136 11.35 3.21 8.51
C VAL A 136 12.51 4.20 8.41
N THR A 137 12.22 5.47 8.10
CA THR A 137 13.19 6.54 7.82
C THR A 137 14.27 6.63 8.89
N ASP A 138 13.89 6.55 10.16
CA ASP A 138 14.80 6.69 11.29
C ASP A 138 15.55 5.40 11.64
N LEU A 139 15.17 4.26 11.07
CA LEU A 139 15.75 2.94 11.35
C LEU A 139 16.78 2.51 10.31
N ILE A 140 16.77 3.15 9.13
CA ILE A 140 17.65 2.81 8.02
C ILE A 140 19.00 3.53 8.12
N LYS A 141 20.05 2.81 7.77
CA LYS A 141 21.35 3.38 7.41
C LYS A 141 21.24 3.90 5.97
N ARG A 142 21.53 5.19 5.78
CA ARG A 142 21.54 5.81 4.45
C ARG A 142 22.68 5.26 3.59
N ASP A 143 23.83 5.05 4.21
CA ASP A 143 25.00 4.49 3.57
C ASP A 143 25.17 3.00 3.92
N GLY A 144 25.31 2.17 2.88
CA GLY A 144 25.63 0.75 3.03
C GLY A 144 24.43 -0.18 3.26
N PRO A 145 24.70 -1.44 3.64
CA PRO A 145 23.67 -2.46 3.76
C PRO A 145 22.85 -2.30 5.04
N ASN A 146 21.55 -2.50 4.88
CA ASN A 146 20.55 -2.62 5.92
C ASN A 146 20.07 -4.06 6.02
N VAL A 147 19.61 -4.47 7.21
CA VAL A 147 19.04 -5.79 7.44
C VAL A 147 17.55 -5.65 7.75
N LEU A 148 16.72 -6.35 6.97
CA LEU A 148 15.31 -6.57 7.24
C LEU A 148 15.14 -7.98 7.82
N ALA A 149 14.56 -8.08 9.02
CA ALA A 149 14.19 -9.33 9.65
C ALA A 149 12.67 -9.36 9.87
N VAL A 150 11.99 -10.43 9.47
CA VAL A 150 10.54 -10.56 9.57
C VAL A 150 10.19 -11.88 10.25
N ARG A 151 9.32 -11.81 11.24
CA ARG A 151 8.73 -12.97 11.90
C ARG A 151 7.27 -13.07 11.49
N VAL A 152 6.93 -14.13 10.78
CA VAL A 152 5.57 -14.42 10.33
C VAL A 152 4.95 -15.48 11.23
N TYR A 153 3.81 -15.14 11.83
CA TYR A 153 3.05 -16.03 12.68
C TYR A 153 1.79 -16.51 11.97
N ARG A 154 1.43 -17.76 12.24
CA ARG A 154 0.12 -18.30 11.84
C ARG A 154 -0.99 -18.01 12.84
N ARG A 155 -0.64 -17.89 14.13
CA ARG A 155 -1.59 -17.66 15.22
C ARG A 155 -1.27 -16.34 15.93
N PHE A 156 -1.99 -15.29 15.55
CA PHE A 156 -2.06 -14.01 16.24
C PHE A 156 -3.49 -13.80 16.79
N LYS A 157 -3.76 -12.75 17.57
CA LYS A 157 -5.13 -12.53 18.04
C LYS A 157 -6.06 -12.17 16.87
N GLY A 158 -6.95 -13.08 16.48
CA GLY A 158 -7.90 -12.86 15.39
C GLY A 158 -7.57 -13.62 14.09
N TRP A 159 -6.54 -14.47 14.09
CA TRP A 159 -6.19 -15.30 12.92
C TRP A 159 -7.35 -16.14 12.36
N GLN A 160 -8.34 -16.48 13.19
CA GLN A 160 -9.54 -17.22 12.77
C GLN A 160 -10.42 -16.44 11.78
N PHE A 161 -10.29 -15.11 11.71
CA PHE A 161 -10.97 -14.29 10.71
C PHE A 161 -10.27 -14.32 9.35
N ASP A 162 -9.03 -14.82 9.30
CA ASP A 162 -8.24 -14.94 8.09
C ASP A 162 -8.21 -16.39 7.54
N THR A 163 -8.99 -17.29 8.12
CA THR A 163 -9.21 -18.64 7.58
C THR A 163 -10.40 -18.66 6.63
N PHE A 164 -10.32 -19.51 5.62
CA PHE A 164 -11.35 -19.69 4.60
C PHE A 164 -11.35 -21.14 4.14
N ASP A 165 -12.40 -21.56 3.43
CA ASP A 165 -12.47 -22.89 2.82
C ASP A 165 -11.43 -22.98 1.68
N GLY A 166 -10.24 -23.46 2.02
CA GLY A 166 -9.10 -23.50 1.13
C GLY A 166 -7.86 -24.10 1.78
N TRP A 167 -6.73 -23.92 1.10
CA TRP A 167 -5.44 -24.39 1.58
C TRP A 167 -4.92 -23.53 2.73
N GLY A 168 -4.57 -24.15 3.84
CA GLY A 168 -3.82 -23.56 4.94
C GLY A 168 -2.37 -23.34 4.53
N ILE A 169 -2.12 -22.17 3.95
CA ILE A 169 -0.82 -21.73 3.43
C ILE A 169 -0.35 -20.48 4.15
N SER A 170 0.95 -20.21 4.15
CA SER A 170 1.54 -19.16 4.98
C SER A 170 2.74 -18.49 4.32
N GLY A 171 3.11 -17.31 4.82
CA GLY A 171 4.30 -16.59 4.40
C GLY A 171 4.04 -15.26 3.72
N ILE A 172 5.12 -14.63 3.27
CA ILE A 172 5.09 -13.36 2.55
C ILE A 172 4.69 -13.67 1.09
N TYR A 173 3.39 -13.66 0.81
CA TYR A 173 2.82 -14.23 -0.42
C TYR A 173 2.50 -13.18 -1.49
N ARG A 174 2.61 -11.89 -1.17
CA ARG A 174 2.58 -10.80 -2.14
C ARG A 174 3.84 -9.94 -2.00
N ASP A 175 3.99 -9.01 -2.95
CA ASP A 175 5.20 -8.23 -3.11
C ASP A 175 5.60 -7.47 -1.84
N VAL A 176 6.91 -7.29 -1.70
CA VAL A 176 7.50 -6.39 -0.72
C VAL A 176 8.29 -5.34 -1.48
N SER A 177 8.12 -4.07 -1.12
CA SER A 177 8.89 -2.97 -1.71
C SER A 177 9.34 -1.96 -0.66
N LEU A 178 10.39 -1.24 -1.00
CA LEU A 178 10.72 0.04 -0.39
C LEU A 178 10.19 1.13 -1.31
N PHE A 179 9.67 2.22 -0.75
CA PHE A 179 9.40 3.41 -1.52
C PHE A 179 9.75 4.67 -0.75
N ALA A 180 10.03 5.74 -1.48
CA ALA A 180 10.43 7.01 -0.90
C ALA A 180 9.48 8.14 -1.31
N VAL A 181 9.21 9.03 -0.36
CA VAL A 181 8.43 10.25 -0.57
C VAL A 181 9.16 11.43 0.04
N HIS A 182 8.91 12.63 -0.48
CA HIS A 182 9.37 13.85 0.18
C HIS A 182 8.73 13.98 1.57
N ASP A 183 9.35 14.75 2.47
CA ASP A 183 8.74 15.08 3.77
C ASP A 183 7.33 15.66 3.60
N THR A 184 7.20 16.61 2.67
CA THR A 184 5.92 17.15 2.22
C THR A 184 5.38 16.33 1.05
N HIS A 185 4.33 15.54 1.28
CA HIS A 185 3.70 14.68 0.27
C HIS A 185 2.19 14.57 0.50
N ILE A 186 1.43 14.18 -0.52
CA ILE A 186 0.04 13.71 -0.37
C ILE A 186 0.07 12.36 0.36
N HIS A 187 -0.53 12.29 1.55
CA HIS A 187 -0.62 11.08 2.36
C HIS A 187 -1.86 10.24 2.02
N ASP A 188 -2.98 10.90 1.70
CA ASP A 188 -4.21 10.23 1.28
C ASP A 188 -4.93 11.04 0.20
N LEU A 189 -5.53 10.32 -0.75
CA LEU A 189 -6.45 10.87 -1.74
C LEU A 189 -7.71 10.02 -1.75
N THR A 190 -8.81 10.59 -1.28
CA THR A 190 -10.12 9.96 -1.32
C THR A 190 -10.98 10.63 -2.39
N VAL A 191 -11.45 9.86 -3.38
CA VAL A 191 -12.35 10.34 -4.44
C VAL A 191 -13.77 9.84 -4.18
N VAL A 192 -14.73 10.77 -4.14
CA VAL A 192 -16.16 10.48 -3.97
C VAL A 192 -16.92 11.06 -5.15
N THR A 193 -17.58 10.19 -5.91
CA THR A 193 -18.43 10.59 -7.04
C THR A 193 -19.89 10.50 -6.66
N THR A 194 -20.64 11.59 -6.87
CA THR A 194 -22.09 11.62 -6.73
C THR A 194 -22.72 11.94 -8.08
N VAL A 195 -23.63 11.09 -8.55
CA VAL A 195 -24.35 11.26 -9.81
C VAL A 195 -25.76 11.74 -9.55
N SER A 196 -26.28 12.66 -10.37
CA SER A 196 -27.65 13.15 -10.26
C SER A 196 -28.67 12.03 -10.55
N PRO A 197 -29.90 12.10 -10.01
CA PRO A 197 -30.91 11.05 -10.22
C PRO A 197 -31.29 10.80 -11.69
N ASP A 198 -31.15 11.82 -12.54
CA ASP A 198 -31.39 11.75 -13.98
C ASP A 198 -30.14 11.33 -14.78
N LEU A 199 -29.04 10.99 -14.10
CA LEU A 199 -27.75 10.58 -14.66
C LEU A 199 -27.07 11.63 -15.56
N SER A 200 -27.59 12.85 -15.59
CA SER A 200 -27.11 13.89 -16.51
C SER A 200 -25.91 14.67 -15.98
N LYS A 201 -25.61 14.58 -14.69
CA LYS A 201 -24.52 15.31 -14.03
C LYS A 201 -23.82 14.45 -12.99
N ALA A 202 -22.53 14.67 -12.82
CA ALA A 202 -21.76 14.12 -11.71
C ALA A 202 -20.96 15.22 -10.99
N SER A 203 -20.78 15.02 -9.68
CA SER A 203 -19.87 15.78 -8.83
C SER A 203 -18.78 14.84 -8.36
N VAL A 204 -17.53 15.10 -8.76
CA VAL A 204 -16.35 14.34 -8.36
C VAL A 204 -15.60 15.13 -7.30
N GLN A 205 -15.67 14.68 -6.05
CA GLN A 205 -15.03 15.31 -4.91
C GLN A 205 -13.73 14.59 -4.56
N CYS A 206 -12.62 15.32 -4.61
CA CYS A 206 -11.28 14.83 -4.27
C CYS A 206 -10.88 15.40 -2.92
N LYS A 207 -10.81 14.56 -1.89
CA LYS A 207 -10.37 14.93 -0.54
C LYS A 207 -8.90 14.56 -0.39
N ILE A 208 -8.08 15.55 -0.06
CA ILE A 208 -6.62 15.41 -0.03
C ILE A 208 -6.17 15.57 1.42
N THR A 209 -5.45 14.57 1.92
CA THR A 209 -4.76 14.61 3.22
C THR A 209 -3.26 14.63 2.99
N MET A 210 -2.58 15.47 3.74
CA MET A 210 -1.15 15.73 3.58
C MET A 210 -0.34 15.00 4.65
N GLY A 211 0.86 14.58 4.27
CA GLY A 211 1.92 14.19 5.21
C GLY A 211 2.51 15.41 5.93
N ALA A 212 3.29 15.16 6.98
CA ALA A 212 3.82 16.18 7.89
C ALA A 212 4.41 17.41 7.15
N SER A 213 3.76 18.57 7.28
CA SER A 213 4.28 19.88 6.85
C SER A 213 3.37 21.03 7.31
N ASP A 214 3.94 22.24 7.37
CA ASP A 214 3.19 23.49 7.47
C ASP A 214 2.69 23.86 6.05
N PRO A 215 1.38 24.01 5.80
CA PRO A 215 0.83 24.24 4.46
C PRO A 215 1.17 25.62 3.86
N ALA A 216 1.85 26.49 4.61
CA ALA A 216 2.19 27.84 4.16
C ALA A 216 3.17 27.80 2.99
N ASP A 217 2.69 28.17 1.79
CA ASP A 217 3.38 28.23 0.47
C ASP A 217 3.06 27.13 -0.55
N LEU A 218 2.27 26.13 -0.16
CA LEU A 218 1.94 25.00 -1.01
C LEU A 218 0.67 25.25 -1.83
N THR A 219 0.66 24.76 -3.06
CA THR A 219 -0.51 24.74 -3.94
C THR A 219 -0.80 23.32 -4.41
N VAL A 220 -2.06 23.04 -4.67
CA VAL A 220 -2.51 21.80 -5.30
C VAL A 220 -3.03 22.14 -6.67
N SER A 221 -2.53 21.45 -7.70
CA SER A 221 -3.11 21.47 -9.04
C SER A 221 -3.76 20.13 -9.33
N SER A 222 -5.06 20.13 -9.60
CA SER A 222 -5.82 18.91 -9.89
C SER A 222 -6.38 18.98 -11.30
N THR A 223 -6.24 17.91 -12.07
CA THR A 223 -6.76 17.78 -13.44
C THR A 223 -7.54 16.49 -13.56
N LEU A 224 -8.78 16.57 -14.05
CA LEU A 224 -9.62 15.42 -14.36
C LEU A 224 -9.75 15.31 -15.88
N LYS A 225 -9.36 14.16 -16.43
CA LYS A 225 -9.51 13.84 -17.85
C LYS A 225 -10.61 12.79 -18.04
N GLY A 226 -11.43 12.99 -19.07
CA GLY A 226 -12.43 12.02 -19.48
C GLY A 226 -11.83 10.78 -20.14
N PRO A 227 -12.65 9.74 -20.40
CA PRO A 227 -12.23 8.51 -21.09
C PRO A 227 -11.62 8.75 -22.48
N ASP A 228 -11.97 9.87 -23.13
CA ASP A 228 -11.42 10.29 -24.42
C ASP A 228 -10.07 11.04 -24.30
N GLY A 229 -9.53 11.15 -23.09
CA GLY A 229 -8.29 11.86 -22.77
C GLY A 229 -8.41 13.38 -22.69
N ARG A 230 -9.60 13.96 -22.93
CA ARG A 230 -9.80 15.41 -22.84
C ARG A 230 -9.96 15.84 -21.39
N THR A 231 -9.41 17.01 -21.05
CA THR A 231 -9.62 17.61 -19.73
C THR A 231 -11.08 18.03 -19.57
N VAL A 232 -11.76 17.46 -18.57
CA VAL A 232 -13.14 17.79 -18.19
C VAL A 232 -13.22 18.69 -16.96
N GLY A 233 -12.14 18.80 -16.18
CA GLY A 233 -12.04 19.70 -15.04
C GLY A 233 -10.60 19.99 -14.68
N GLN A 234 -10.34 21.21 -14.20
CA GLN A 234 -9.04 21.61 -13.68
C GLN A 234 -9.23 22.59 -12.51
N ASP A 235 -8.41 22.44 -11.48
CA ASP A 235 -8.34 23.32 -10.31
C ASP A 235 -6.88 23.62 -9.98
N GLN A 236 -6.63 24.84 -9.49
CA GLN A 236 -5.38 25.19 -8.84
C GLN A 236 -5.68 26.09 -7.65
N SER A 237 -5.35 25.62 -6.45
CA SER A 237 -5.72 26.29 -5.22
C SER A 237 -4.62 26.18 -4.17
N ILE A 238 -4.60 27.15 -3.24
CA ILE A 238 -3.69 27.12 -2.10
C ILE A 238 -4.10 25.96 -1.19
N LEU A 239 -3.11 25.17 -0.76
CA LEU A 239 -3.35 24.03 0.11
C LEU A 239 -3.90 24.49 1.46
N LEU A 240 -4.93 23.78 1.94
CA LEU A 240 -5.53 24.02 3.26
C LEU A 240 -5.36 22.77 4.12
N ALA A 241 -5.44 22.90 5.45
CA ALA A 241 -5.31 21.77 6.37
C ALA A 241 -6.32 20.64 6.11
N LYS A 242 -7.51 20.97 5.57
CA LYS A 242 -8.48 20.02 5.01
C LYS A 242 -8.80 20.49 3.61
N HIS A 243 -8.13 19.92 2.61
CA HIS A 243 -8.25 20.37 1.24
C HIS A 243 -9.23 19.49 0.45
N THR A 244 -10.12 20.11 -0.30
CA THR A 244 -11.11 19.39 -1.10
C THR A 244 -11.34 20.13 -2.41
N VAL A 245 -11.13 19.42 -3.52
CA VAL A 245 -11.40 19.90 -4.88
C VAL A 245 -12.68 19.22 -5.37
N THR A 246 -13.55 19.96 -6.06
CA THR A 246 -14.79 19.39 -6.62
C THR A 246 -14.90 19.72 -8.10
N PHE A 247 -15.02 18.70 -8.94
CA PHE A 247 -15.28 18.84 -10.38
C PHE A 247 -16.75 18.57 -10.67
N ALA A 248 -17.40 19.48 -11.39
CA ALA A 248 -18.71 19.24 -11.98
C ALA A 248 -18.53 18.69 -13.39
N VAL A 249 -19.17 17.55 -13.69
CA VAL A 249 -19.11 16.89 -15.01
C VAL A 249 -20.52 16.79 -15.56
N ASP A 250 -20.78 17.50 -16.66
CA ASP A 250 -22.03 17.40 -17.40
C ASP A 250 -21.99 16.22 -18.38
N ARG A 251 -23.08 15.45 -18.44
CA ARG A 251 -23.24 14.23 -19.25
C ARG A 251 -22.07 13.25 -19.07
N PRO A 252 -21.82 12.77 -17.84
CA PRO A 252 -20.71 11.87 -17.57
C PRO A 252 -20.88 10.54 -18.33
N GLN A 253 -19.80 10.04 -18.92
CA GLN A 253 -19.68 8.63 -19.30
C GLN A 253 -19.63 7.80 -18.01
N LEU A 254 -20.60 6.89 -17.80
CA LEU A 254 -20.74 6.14 -16.55
C LEU A 254 -20.10 4.76 -16.66
N TRP A 255 -19.21 4.44 -15.72
CA TRP A 255 -18.63 3.12 -15.59
C TRP A 255 -19.70 2.07 -15.27
N ASN A 256 -19.70 0.97 -16.01
CA ASN A 256 -20.34 -0.28 -15.63
C ASN A 256 -19.57 -1.46 -16.26
N ALA A 257 -20.00 -2.69 -15.98
CA ALA A 257 -19.32 -3.89 -16.50
C ALA A 257 -19.36 -4.03 -18.03
N GLU A 258 -20.33 -3.41 -18.70
CA GLU A 258 -20.49 -3.43 -20.16
C GLU A 258 -19.71 -2.27 -20.82
N THR A 259 -19.70 -1.10 -20.18
CA THR A 259 -18.97 0.10 -20.60
C THR A 259 -18.06 0.61 -19.46
N PRO A 260 -16.84 0.07 -19.33
CA PRO A 260 -15.96 0.37 -18.22
C PRO A 260 -15.19 1.68 -18.41
N ASP A 261 -15.92 2.77 -18.68
CA ASP A 261 -15.34 4.10 -18.93
C ASP A 261 -14.68 4.65 -17.65
N LEU A 262 -13.40 4.97 -17.72
CA LEU A 262 -12.60 5.50 -16.60
C LEU A 262 -12.15 6.93 -16.86
N TYR A 263 -12.06 7.73 -15.79
CA TYR A 263 -11.54 9.09 -15.82
C TYR A 263 -10.16 9.10 -15.18
N ASP A 264 -9.22 9.82 -15.76
CA ASP A 264 -7.89 9.97 -15.17
C ASP A 264 -7.84 11.25 -14.31
N LEU A 265 -7.76 11.09 -12.99
CA LEU A 265 -7.48 12.16 -12.04
C LEU A 265 -5.97 12.27 -11.83
N LYS A 266 -5.41 13.46 -12.04
CA LYS A 266 -4.04 13.82 -11.65
C LYS A 266 -4.08 14.91 -10.59
N VAL A 267 -3.34 14.73 -9.51
CA VAL A 267 -3.16 15.71 -8.44
C VAL A 267 -1.66 15.96 -8.27
N ASP A 268 -1.24 17.20 -8.52
CA ASP A 268 0.11 17.67 -8.33
C ASP A 268 0.16 18.56 -7.08
N LEU A 269 1.04 18.21 -6.15
CA LEU A 269 1.44 19.06 -5.05
C LEU A 269 2.62 19.92 -5.48
N CYS A 270 2.52 21.24 -5.36
CA CYS A 270 3.51 22.18 -5.87
C CYS A 270 3.97 23.19 -4.81
N ARG A 271 5.25 23.57 -4.88
CA ARG A 271 5.81 24.76 -4.22
C ARG A 271 6.29 25.72 -5.29
N GLY A 272 5.59 26.85 -5.47
CA GLY A 272 5.82 27.73 -6.60
C GLY A 272 5.61 27.01 -7.95
N GLN A 273 6.66 26.88 -8.75
CA GLN A 273 6.64 26.16 -10.04
C GLN A 273 7.15 24.71 -9.93
N GLU A 274 7.69 24.31 -8.79
CA GLU A 274 8.23 22.96 -8.57
C GLU A 274 7.10 22.00 -8.18
N VAL A 275 7.04 20.85 -8.83
CA VAL A 275 6.14 19.75 -8.46
C VAL A 275 6.86 18.84 -7.46
N LEU A 276 6.33 18.76 -6.24
CA LEU A 276 6.87 17.96 -5.15
C LEU A 276 6.34 16.53 -5.17
N HIS A 277 5.09 16.31 -5.58
CA HIS A 277 4.52 14.96 -5.63
C HIS A 277 3.35 14.93 -6.63
N THR A 278 3.36 13.95 -7.53
CA THR A 278 2.23 13.67 -8.42
C THR A 278 1.54 12.36 -8.02
N VAL A 279 0.22 12.45 -7.80
CA VAL A 279 -0.66 11.29 -7.62
C VAL A 279 -1.59 11.19 -8.80
N THR A 280 -1.72 9.99 -9.37
CA THR A 280 -2.67 9.70 -10.44
C THR A 280 -3.60 8.56 -10.02
N GLN A 281 -4.90 8.72 -10.28
CA GLN A 281 -5.94 7.72 -10.00
C GLN A 281 -6.85 7.57 -11.22
N LYS A 282 -7.28 6.33 -11.50
CA LYS A 282 -8.22 5.98 -12.58
C LYS A 282 -9.54 5.48 -12.01
#